data_AF-A0AAU1PZ85-F1
#
_entry.id   AF-A0AAU1PZ85-F1
#
_cell.length_a   1.000
_cell.length_b   1.000
_cell.length_c   1.000
_cell.angle_alpha   90.00
_cell.angle_beta   90.00
_cell.angle_gamma   90.00
#
_symmetry.space_group_name_H-M   'P 1'
#
loop_
_entity.id
_entity.type
_entity.pdbx_description
1 polymer ?
#
loop_
_entity_poly.entity_id
_entity_poly.type
_entity_poly.pdbx_seq_one_letter_code
_entity_poly.pdbx_strand_id
1 'polypeptide(L)'
;MPDGVDDVMGVITEQIEARFQMSLLELRQAVAAEPQANREATEVVHWHGLLVEAQRALEKAEDDLVGVLSTEPGELDDPAMDLAHQVNSAVSVRDGRAMVVRFLLDPGKRGPGAWRGASPTASRGPALQTSPPARPVAPAASVRGVTR
;
A
#
# COMPACT_ATOMS: atom_id res chain seq x y z
N MET A 1 29.82 7.04 2.21
CA MET A 1 29.02 6.43 1.13
C MET A 1 27.73 7.26 1.09
N PRO A 2 27.19 7.66 -0.06
CA PRO A 2 25.80 8.10 -0.05
C PRO A 2 24.96 6.84 0.19
N ASP A 3 24.24 6.82 1.31
CA ASP A 3 23.44 5.67 1.70
C ASP A 3 22.25 5.59 0.74
N GLY A 4 22.05 4.45 0.08
CA GLY A 4 21.05 4.29 -0.99
C GLY A 4 19.59 4.53 -0.57
N VAL A 5 19.34 4.83 0.69
CA VAL A 5 18.04 5.22 1.28
C VAL A 5 17.78 6.73 1.19
N ASP A 6 18.80 7.57 1.41
CA ASP A 6 18.73 9.00 1.08
C ASP A 6 18.46 9.20 -0.41
N ASP A 7 18.97 8.28 -1.23
CA ASP A 7 18.73 8.25 -2.68
C ASP A 7 17.25 8.00 -3.02
N VAL A 8 16.53 7.12 -2.32
CA VAL A 8 15.11 6.85 -2.61
C VAL A 8 14.25 8.09 -2.36
N MET A 9 14.46 8.77 -1.24
CA MET A 9 13.72 9.99 -0.90
C MET A 9 14.04 11.14 -1.86
N GLY A 10 15.32 11.30 -2.22
CA GLY A 10 15.77 12.27 -3.23
C GLY A 10 15.11 12.01 -4.58
N VAL A 11 15.23 10.79 -5.11
CA VAL A 11 14.67 10.37 -6.40
C VAL A 11 13.15 10.53 -6.45
N ILE A 12 12.42 10.26 -5.36
CA ILE A 12 10.98 10.47 -5.32
C ILE A 12 10.63 11.96 -5.28
N THR A 13 11.37 12.76 -4.51
CA THR A 13 11.19 14.22 -4.45
C THR A 13 11.40 14.84 -5.83
N GLU A 14 12.49 14.49 -6.51
CA GLU A 14 12.80 14.96 -7.87
C GLU A 14 11.70 14.58 -8.87
N GLN A 15 11.15 13.36 -8.78
CA GLN A 15 10.03 12.96 -9.64
C GLN A 15 8.76 13.76 -9.37
N ILE A 16 8.46 14.10 -8.12
CA ILE A 16 7.33 14.97 -7.78
C ILE A 16 7.55 16.35 -8.40
N GLU A 17 8.73 16.93 -8.21
CA GLU A 17 9.05 18.26 -8.71
C GLU A 17 9.03 18.31 -10.24
N ALA A 18 9.60 17.31 -10.91
CA ALA A 18 9.53 17.17 -12.35
C ALA A 18 8.08 17.00 -12.84
N ARG A 19 7.22 16.32 -12.08
CA ARG A 19 5.83 16.09 -12.47
C ARG A 19 4.95 17.34 -12.35
N PHE A 20 5.19 18.18 -11.35
CA PHE A 20 4.40 19.39 -11.07
C PHE A 20 5.07 20.70 -11.52
N GLN A 21 6.33 20.63 -11.99
CA GLN A 21 7.10 21.78 -12.48
C GLN A 21 7.26 22.90 -11.42
N MET A 22 7.38 22.51 -10.16
CA MET A 22 7.59 23.40 -9.01
C MET A 22 8.31 22.63 -7.91
N SER A 23 8.94 23.34 -6.98
CA SER A 23 9.57 22.68 -5.83
C SER A 23 8.53 21.99 -4.95
N LEU A 24 8.94 20.96 -4.23
CA LEU A 24 8.06 20.24 -3.30
C LEU A 24 7.50 21.18 -2.22
N LEU A 25 8.28 22.19 -1.81
CA LEU A 25 7.85 23.19 -0.84
C LEU A 25 6.72 24.06 -1.40
N GLU A 26 6.89 24.59 -2.61
CA GLU A 26 5.85 25.38 -3.30
C GLU A 26 4.59 24.55 -3.54
N LEU A 27 4.73 23.29 -3.95
CA LEU A 27 3.61 22.37 -4.13
C LEU A 27 2.83 22.16 -2.83
N ARG A 28 3.53 21.96 -1.70
CA ARG A 28 2.89 21.84 -0.38
C ARG A 28 2.14 23.10 0.00
N GLN A 29 2.69 24.27 -0.27
CA GLN A 29 2.03 25.55 0.01
C GLN A 29 0.79 25.74 -0.86
N ALA A 30 0.88 25.44 -2.16
CA ALA A 30 -0.24 25.52 -3.08
C ALA A 30 -1.38 24.57 -2.67
N VAL A 31 -1.06 23.32 -2.33
CA VAL A 31 -2.04 22.34 -1.82
C VAL A 31 -2.66 22.79 -0.50
N ALA A 32 -1.88 23.39 0.41
CA ALA A 32 -2.41 23.88 1.68
C ALA A 32 -3.35 25.07 1.50
N ALA A 33 -3.06 25.96 0.55
CA ALA A 33 -3.91 27.11 0.23
C ALA A 33 -5.21 26.68 -0.46
N GLU A 34 -5.12 25.82 -1.47
CA GLU A 34 -6.27 25.40 -2.29
C GLU A 34 -6.27 23.89 -2.59
N PRO A 35 -6.65 23.04 -1.62
CA PRO A 35 -6.61 21.58 -1.79
C PRO A 35 -7.49 21.06 -2.95
N GLN A 36 -8.56 21.79 -3.29
CA GLN A 36 -9.51 21.36 -4.33
C GLN A 36 -9.07 21.75 -5.74
N ALA A 37 -8.09 22.64 -5.90
CA ALA A 37 -7.61 23.07 -7.22
C ALA A 37 -6.93 21.93 -7.98
N ASN A 38 -6.27 21.02 -7.27
CA ASN A 38 -5.66 19.82 -7.86
C ASN A 38 -5.70 18.63 -6.88
N ARG A 39 -6.64 17.72 -7.10
CA ARG A 39 -6.81 16.52 -6.26
C ARG A 39 -5.62 15.56 -6.34
N GLU A 40 -4.98 15.44 -7.51
CA GLU A 40 -3.81 14.58 -7.71
C GLU A 40 -2.59 15.12 -6.94
N ALA A 41 -2.35 16.43 -7.03
CA ALA A 41 -1.30 17.09 -6.24
C ALA A 41 -1.51 16.90 -4.74
N THR A 42 -2.76 17.05 -4.29
CA THR A 42 -3.13 16.84 -2.87
C THR A 42 -2.85 15.41 -2.42
N GLU A 43 -3.22 14.42 -3.23
CA GLU A 43 -2.96 13.02 -2.93
C GLU A 43 -1.45 12.71 -2.92
N VAL A 44 -0.68 13.20 -3.89
CA VAL A 44 0.78 13.04 -3.93
C VAL A 44 1.44 13.66 -2.70
N VAL A 45 1.07 14.89 -2.33
CA VAL A 45 1.64 15.57 -1.15
C VAL A 45 1.33 14.81 0.13
N HIS A 46 0.11 14.29 0.27
CA HIS A 46 -0.28 13.46 1.41
C HIS A 46 0.56 12.18 1.51
N TRP A 47 0.65 11.42 0.42
CA TRP A 47 1.42 10.16 0.41
C TRP A 47 2.91 10.38 0.56
N HIS A 48 3.45 11.47 0.01
CA HIS A 48 4.83 11.87 0.26
C HIS A 48 5.06 12.22 1.74
N GLY A 49 4.10 12.87 2.40
CA GLY A 49 4.13 13.09 3.85
C GLY A 49 4.22 11.79 4.65
N LEU A 50 3.36 10.81 4.34
CA LEU A 50 3.39 9.49 4.98
C LEU A 50 4.70 8.73 4.71
N LEU A 51 5.30 8.91 3.54
CA LEU A 51 6.60 8.34 3.21
C LEU A 51 7.72 8.94 4.08
N VAL A 52 7.72 10.28 4.27
CA VAL A 52 8.68 10.94 5.17
C VAL A 52 8.54 10.45 6.62
N GLU A 53 7.31 10.25 7.09
CA GLU A 53 7.06 9.68 8.42
C GLU A 53 7.58 8.24 8.53
N ALA A 54 7.35 7.41 7.52
CA ALA A 54 7.85 6.04 7.48
C ALA A 54 9.38 5.97 7.46
N GLN A 55 10.04 6.88 6.72
CA GLN A 55 11.48 6.99 6.67
C GLN A 55 12.07 7.34 8.06
N ARG A 56 11.49 8.32 8.77
CA ARG A 56 11.92 8.65 10.14
C ARG A 56 11.71 7.50 11.12
N ALA A 57 10.63 6.74 10.96
CA ALA A 57 10.36 5.57 11.80
C ALA A 57 11.37 4.44 11.55
N LEU A 58 11.80 4.27 10.30
CA LEU A 58 12.87 3.34 9.93
C LEU A 58 14.20 3.77 10.55
N GLU A 59 14.62 5.02 10.36
CA GLU A 59 15.86 5.56 10.94
C GLU A 59 15.90 5.36 12.45
N LYS A 60 14.79 5.65 13.15
CA LYS A 60 14.70 5.40 14.59
C LYS A 60 14.85 3.91 14.94
N ALA A 61 14.20 3.02 14.20
CA ALA A 61 14.29 1.58 14.47
C ALA A 61 15.72 1.05 14.22
N GLU A 62 16.41 1.57 13.20
CA GLU A 62 17.81 1.26 12.92
C GLU A 62 18.73 1.76 14.03
N ASP A 63 18.55 3.01 14.49
CA ASP A 63 19.29 3.58 15.61
C ASP A 63 19.09 2.76 16.90
N ASP A 64 17.86 2.36 17.21
CA ASP A 64 17.53 1.53 18.37
C ASP A 64 18.27 0.17 18.28
N LEU A 65 18.25 -0.48 17.12
CA LEU A 65 18.94 -1.75 16.89
C LEU A 65 20.47 -1.59 17.00
N VAL A 66 21.05 -0.61 16.32
CA VAL A 66 22.49 -0.32 16.39
C VAL A 66 22.92 -0.01 17.82
N GLY A 67 22.08 0.69 18.58
CA GLY A 67 22.32 0.98 19.99
C GLY A 67 22.51 -0.29 20.81
N VAL A 68 21.63 -1.28 20.65
CA VAL A 68 21.75 -2.57 21.36
C VAL A 68 22.97 -3.37 20.88
N LEU A 69 23.15 -3.50 19.56
CA LEU A 69 24.26 -4.27 18.97
C LEU A 69 25.64 -3.71 19.35
N SER A 70 25.73 -2.41 19.60
CA SER A 70 26.99 -1.76 20.02
C SER A 70 27.35 -2.05 21.48
N THR A 71 26.39 -2.49 22.30
CA THR A 71 26.57 -2.70 23.74
C THR A 71 26.86 -4.16 24.13
N GLU A 72 26.34 -5.14 23.39
CA GLU A 72 26.54 -6.57 23.68
C GLU A 72 27.21 -7.30 22.51
N PRO A 73 28.54 -7.51 22.56
CA PRO A 73 29.23 -8.36 21.60
C PRO A 73 28.95 -9.84 21.96
N GLY A 74 27.90 -10.43 21.42
CA GLY A 74 27.46 -11.80 21.71
C GLY A 74 26.41 -12.35 20.74
N GLU A 75 25.83 -13.51 21.07
CA GLU A 75 24.66 -14.06 20.37
C GLU A 75 23.46 -13.11 20.57
N LEU A 76 22.70 -12.85 19.52
CA LEU A 76 21.53 -11.98 19.59
C LEU A 76 20.50 -12.60 20.53
N ASP A 77 20.18 -11.90 21.60
CA ASP A 77 19.11 -12.27 22.50
C ASP A 77 17.73 -11.97 21.88
N ASP A 78 16.67 -12.52 22.48
CA ASP A 78 15.30 -12.33 22.00
C ASP A 78 14.94 -10.82 21.82
N PRO A 79 15.33 -9.90 22.73
CA PRO A 79 15.17 -8.45 22.54
C PRO A 79 15.84 -7.87 21.29
N ALA A 80 17.09 -8.25 20.99
CA ALA A 80 17.77 -7.78 19.79
C ALA A 80 17.09 -8.31 18.51
N MET A 81 16.58 -9.55 18.56
CA MET A 81 15.80 -10.13 17.47
C MET A 81 14.47 -9.40 17.23
N ASP A 82 13.77 -8.98 18.28
CA ASP A 82 12.55 -8.18 18.17
C ASP A 82 12.80 -6.82 17.48
N LEU A 83 13.90 -6.15 17.81
CA LEU A 83 14.30 -4.90 17.14
C LEU A 83 14.63 -5.13 15.66
N ALA A 84 15.29 -6.24 15.32
CA ALA A 84 15.52 -6.60 13.92
C ALA A 84 14.21 -6.84 13.15
N HIS A 85 13.21 -7.46 13.78
CA HIS A 85 11.87 -7.59 13.20
C HIS A 85 11.17 -6.24 13.05
N GLN A 86 11.36 -5.31 13.98
CA GLN A 86 10.83 -3.96 13.90
C GLN A 86 11.43 -3.18 12.72
N VAL A 87 12.75 -3.26 12.50
CA VAL A 87 13.41 -2.66 11.33
C VAL A 87 12.82 -3.21 10.03
N ASN A 88 12.70 -4.54 9.90
CA ASN A 88 12.09 -5.17 8.72
C ASN A 88 10.65 -4.69 8.45
N SER A 89 9.88 -4.50 9.52
CA SER A 89 8.51 -3.98 9.43
C SER A 89 8.51 -2.52 8.96
N ALA A 90 9.42 -1.69 9.49
CA ALA A 90 9.56 -0.29 9.09
C ALA A 90 9.98 -0.14 7.62
N VAL A 91 10.94 -0.95 7.15
CA VAL A 91 11.33 -1.02 5.73
C VAL A 91 10.12 -1.35 4.85
N SER A 92 9.34 -2.36 5.23
CA SER A 92 8.16 -2.78 4.47
C SER A 92 7.12 -1.66 4.36
N VAL A 93 6.92 -0.89 5.43
CA VAL A 93 6.03 0.28 5.42
C VAL A 93 6.58 1.38 4.52
N ARG A 94 7.87 1.73 4.63
CA ARG A 94 8.51 2.73 3.75
C ARG A 94 8.35 2.36 2.28
N ASP A 95 8.65 1.12 1.92
CA ASP A 95 8.57 0.64 0.54
C ASP A 95 7.15 0.64 0.01
N GLY A 96 6.17 0.26 0.85
CA GLY A 96 4.76 0.39 0.52
C GLY A 96 4.36 1.84 0.22
N ARG A 97 4.79 2.81 1.05
CA ARG A 97 4.51 4.23 0.80
C ARG A 97 5.21 4.75 -0.46
N ALA A 98 6.48 4.38 -0.67
CA ALA A 98 7.25 4.76 -1.84
C ALA A 98 6.62 4.22 -3.14
N MET A 99 6.14 2.97 -3.11
CA MET A 99 5.43 2.36 -4.23
C MET A 99 4.14 3.11 -4.59
N VAL A 100 3.36 3.54 -3.58
CA VAL A 100 2.14 4.31 -3.82
C VAL A 100 2.45 5.68 -4.44
N VAL A 101 3.47 6.38 -3.95
CA VAL A 101 3.89 7.66 -4.54
C VAL A 101 4.35 7.46 -6.00
N ARG A 102 5.20 6.47 -6.27
CA ARG A 102 5.62 6.14 -7.65
C ARG A 102 4.43 5.82 -8.55
N PHE A 103 3.47 5.05 -8.05
CA PHE A 103 2.23 4.76 -8.77
C PHE A 103 1.46 6.06 -9.08
N LEU A 104 1.32 6.99 -8.13
CA LEU A 104 0.67 8.30 -8.36
C LEU A 104 1.39 9.19 -9.39
N LEU A 105 2.69 9.03 -9.55
CA LEU A 105 3.48 9.79 -10.51
C LEU A 105 3.53 9.14 -11.90
N ASP A 106 3.15 7.86 -12.03
CA ASP A 106 3.21 7.11 -13.28
C ASP A 106 2.27 7.71 -14.36
N PRO A 107 2.81 8.16 -15.51
CA PRO A 107 2.00 8.65 -16.63
C PRO A 107 1.06 7.57 -17.21
N GLY A 108 1.40 6.28 -17.01
CA GLY A 108 0.62 5.11 -17.41
C GLY A 108 -0.74 4.98 -16.73
N LYS A 109 -0.98 5.70 -15.61
CA LYS A 109 -2.32 5.85 -14.99
C LYS A 109 -3.38 6.49 -15.87
N ARG A 110 -3.00 7.07 -17.02
CA ARG A 110 -3.91 7.77 -17.93
C ARG A 110 -4.13 7.05 -19.26
N GLY A 111 -3.50 5.88 -19.47
CA GLY A 111 -3.73 5.05 -20.65
C GLY A 111 -5.05 4.27 -20.56
N PRO A 112 -5.65 3.82 -21.68
CA PRO A 112 -6.86 2.99 -21.69
C PRO A 112 -6.77 1.65 -20.92
N GLY A 113 -5.58 1.27 -20.45
CA GLY A 113 -5.30 0.10 -19.62
C GLY A 113 -4.78 0.42 -18.21
N ALA A 114 -4.80 1.69 -17.80
CA ALA A 114 -4.50 2.08 -16.43
C ALA A 114 -5.43 1.32 -15.48
N TRP A 115 -4.84 0.59 -14.55
CA TRP A 115 -5.49 -0.25 -13.55
C TRP A 115 -6.92 0.22 -13.18
N ARG A 116 -7.92 -0.42 -13.80
CA ARG A 116 -9.32 -0.29 -13.41
C ARG A 116 -9.50 -1.14 -12.16
N GLY A 117 -9.00 -0.64 -11.02
CA GLY A 117 -9.31 -1.20 -9.72
C GLY A 117 -10.83 -1.31 -9.60
N ALA A 118 -11.33 -2.54 -9.67
CA ALA A 118 -12.70 -2.96 -9.39
C ALA A 118 -13.79 -1.91 -9.65
N SER A 119 -14.14 -1.63 -10.91
CA SER A 119 -15.54 -1.30 -11.18
C SER A 119 -16.36 -2.58 -10.94
N PRO A 120 -17.39 -2.61 -10.08
CA PRO A 120 -18.29 -3.75 -9.93
C PRO A 120 -19.28 -3.83 -11.10
N THR A 121 -18.80 -3.62 -12.33
CA THR A 121 -19.59 -3.75 -13.54
C THR A 121 -19.01 -4.86 -14.39
N ALA A 122 -19.57 -6.06 -14.19
CA ALA A 122 -19.56 -7.20 -15.08
C ALA A 122 -18.20 -7.73 -15.52
N SER A 123 -17.48 -8.38 -14.59
CA SER A 123 -16.58 -9.47 -14.99
C SER A 123 -17.45 -10.64 -15.48
N ARG A 124 -17.76 -10.66 -16.78
CA ARG A 124 -18.24 -11.87 -17.46
C ARG A 124 -17.02 -12.58 -18.04
N GLY A 125 -16.18 -13.11 -17.14
CA GLY A 125 -15.22 -14.15 -17.52
C GLY A 125 -15.96 -15.42 -17.97
N PRO A 126 -15.31 -16.34 -18.68
CA PRO A 126 -15.92 -17.63 -19.00
C PRO A 126 -16.24 -18.33 -17.69
N ALA A 127 -17.51 -18.37 -17.32
CA ALA A 127 -17.95 -19.09 -16.13
C ALA A 127 -17.71 -20.58 -16.39
N LEU A 128 -16.78 -21.18 -15.64
CA LEU A 128 -16.72 -22.62 -15.49
C LEU A 128 -18.09 -23.05 -14.95
N GLN A 129 -18.86 -23.77 -15.77
CA GLN A 129 -20.15 -24.29 -15.36
C GLN A 129 -19.91 -25.33 -14.28
N THR A 130 -20.16 -24.95 -13.02
CA THR A 130 -20.31 -25.92 -11.95
C THR A 130 -21.75 -26.39 -11.98
N SER A 131 -21.97 -27.65 -12.36
CA SER A 131 -23.30 -28.26 -12.28
C SER A 131 -23.77 -28.26 -10.84
N PRO A 132 -25.02 -27.86 -10.54
CA PRO A 132 -25.58 -27.97 -9.20
C PRO A 132 -25.66 -29.45 -8.78
N PRO A 133 -25.42 -29.80 -7.50
CA PRO A 133 -25.58 -31.16 -7.03
C PRO A 133 -27.05 -31.60 -7.18
N ALA A 134 -27.26 -32.79 -7.76
CA ALA A 134 -28.59 -33.36 -7.93
C ALA A 134 -29.25 -33.60 -6.56
N ARG A 135 -30.41 -32.99 -6.36
CA ARG A 135 -31.21 -33.13 -5.14
C ARG A 135 -31.86 -34.53 -5.12
N PRO A 136 -31.75 -35.30 -4.02
CA PRO A 136 -32.42 -36.59 -3.92
C PRO A 136 -33.94 -36.42 -4.04
N VAL A 137 -34.56 -37.15 -4.97
CA VAL A 137 -36.01 -37.27 -5.08
C VAL A 137 -36.51 -38.10 -3.90
N ALA A 138 -37.24 -37.48 -2.98
CA ALA A 138 -37.99 -38.19 -1.96
C ALA A 138 -39.22 -38.87 -2.61
N PRO A 139 -39.49 -40.15 -2.34
CA PRO A 139 -40.67 -40.83 -2.88
C PRO A 139 -41.96 -40.24 -2.30
N ALA A 140 -42.94 -40.05 -3.18
CA ALA A 140 -44.28 -39.56 -2.85
C ALA A 140 -44.99 -40.53 -1.91
N ALA A 141 -45.25 -40.10 -0.67
CA ALA A 141 -46.18 -40.79 0.21
C ALA A 141 -47.62 -40.50 -0.23
N SER A 142 -48.36 -41.56 -0.53
CA SER A 142 -49.75 -41.53 -0.98
C SER A 142 -50.73 -41.21 0.16
N VAL A 143 -51.75 -40.45 -0.24
CA VAL A 143 -52.98 -40.04 0.44
C VAL A 143 -53.64 -41.11 1.33
N ARG A 144 -54.08 -40.73 2.54
CA ARG A 144 -55.48 -40.90 3.02
C ARG A 144 -55.68 -40.41 4.45
N GLY A 145 -56.68 -39.54 4.65
CA GLY A 145 -57.22 -39.22 5.98
C GLY A 145 -58.33 -38.19 5.89
N VAL A 146 -59.57 -38.68 5.82
CA VAL A 146 -60.83 -37.92 5.70
C VAL A 146 -61.18 -37.17 7.00
N THR A 147 -61.99 -36.14 6.80
CA THR A 147 -62.62 -35.18 7.72
C THR A 147 -63.42 -35.76 8.89
N ARG A 148 -63.44 -34.96 9.98
CA ARG A 148 -64.47 -34.79 11.03
C ARG A 148 -64.71 -35.91 12.04
#